data_AF-A0A4S8QY59-F1
#
_entry.id   AF-A0A4S8QY59-F1
#
_cell.length_a   1.000
_cell.length_b   1.000
_cell.length_c   1.000
_cell.angle_alpha   90.00
_cell.angle_beta   90.00
_cell.angle_gamma   90.00
#
_symmetry.space_group_name_H-M   'P 1'
#
loop_
_entity.id
_entity.type
_entity.pdbx_description
1 polymer ?
#
loop_
_entity_poly.entity_id
_entity_poly.type
_entity_poly.pdbx_seq_one_letter_code
_entity_poly.pdbx_strand_id
1 'polypeptide(L)'
;MSDVDPSDFSIRRKMLPIERKFGNNKLIYDGYGMNSNNHTFHSQLETRFPSADGGGTRSESFWKAQCFFRGLKRTGTIYEMIDRLRKDGHKPMVSKLIALETAMRDDYKTRYIATKEELEEEKRMEEVEEEKKWNNELDDLQKARQNPEKFLREKFPKVLDSKPENSVFMTIDSSSAAEIRKAALSLGLIYKALEVSKFDEPPLQRDLCSLIHIAVGRTVPAVKEKLQEIHQIRGKAIRKAQEAMKNARDIISEANDDVIRASDDKTWDVTGDWHISCLEMERTWSTSLTLKIYSQEYEGQFQLFGEFDFGGVSGLFRFEQQSPAFEMKSARLAHPNVKRGIITFRNANKEKKDNNGGNIECIKPNDKRLCCKTLPEAFSFPSTEKPSLQNPTWNYRWLGEYKIDSEPVPGQHFCSITFSEPLGTTLTGTFGGDLYRTWKEDMVFTGIKVGVGSAPSYDIEKEWHDRQNIIYDSDIQD
;
A
#
# COMPACT_ATOMS: atom_id res chain seq x y z
N MET A 1 -32.82 41.32 7.37
CA MET A 1 -32.12 40.13 7.89
C MET A 1 -31.99 39.19 6.71
N SER A 2 -30.76 38.76 6.36
CA SER A 2 -30.54 37.82 5.27
C SER A 2 -30.79 36.40 5.79
N ASP A 3 -31.83 35.72 5.28
CA ASP A 3 -32.18 34.34 5.66
C ASP A 3 -31.18 33.28 5.14
N VAL A 4 -30.09 33.70 4.51
CA VAL A 4 -29.04 32.82 4.02
C VAL A 4 -27.92 32.80 5.05
N ASP A 5 -27.68 31.63 5.64
CA ASP A 5 -26.59 31.43 6.59
C ASP A 5 -25.24 31.63 5.88
N PRO A 6 -24.44 32.64 6.27
CA PRO A 6 -23.14 32.86 5.66
C PRO A 6 -22.14 31.73 5.97
N SER A 7 -22.41 30.88 6.96
CA SER A 7 -21.53 29.78 7.35
C SER A 7 -21.70 28.50 6.51
N ASP A 8 -22.74 28.41 5.69
CA ASP A 8 -23.03 27.20 4.90
C ASP A 8 -22.21 27.14 3.59
N PHE A 9 -20.92 26.86 3.75
CA PHE A 9 -19.93 26.84 2.67
C PHE A 9 -20.18 25.71 1.66
N SER A 10 -20.76 24.60 2.11
CA SER A 10 -21.01 23.40 1.29
C SER A 10 -22.07 23.66 0.22
N ILE A 11 -23.17 24.34 0.57
CA ILE A 11 -24.23 24.71 -0.38
C ILE A 11 -23.71 25.72 -1.39
N ARG A 12 -22.96 26.73 -0.93
CA ARG A 12 -22.40 27.79 -1.80
C ARG A 12 -21.44 27.26 -2.86
N ARG A 13 -20.68 26.20 -2.56
CA ARG A 13 -19.82 25.54 -3.58
C ARG A 13 -20.62 24.87 -4.69
N LYS A 14 -21.81 24.35 -4.38
CA LYS A 14 -22.69 23.71 -5.38
C LYS A 14 -23.51 24.73 -6.18
N MET A 15 -23.69 25.96 -5.67
CA MET A 15 -24.46 27.01 -6.35
C MET A 15 -23.59 27.93 -7.21
N LEU A 16 -23.98 28.06 -8.49
CA LEU A 16 -23.40 29.08 -9.37
C LEU A 16 -24.00 30.47 -9.10
N PRO A 17 -23.21 31.56 -9.20
CA PRO A 17 -23.73 32.92 -9.18
C PRO A 17 -24.77 33.15 -10.29
N ILE A 18 -25.75 34.01 -10.01
CA ILE A 18 -26.78 34.36 -11.00
C ILE A 18 -26.26 35.48 -11.88
N GLU A 19 -26.36 35.30 -13.19
CA GLU A 19 -25.94 36.29 -14.16
C GLU A 19 -27.14 36.91 -14.89
N ARG A 20 -27.17 38.24 -14.99
CA ARG A 20 -28.18 38.98 -15.77
C ARG A 20 -27.49 40.09 -16.58
N LYS A 21 -28.13 40.53 -17.67
CA LYS A 21 -27.68 41.69 -18.46
C LYS A 21 -28.52 42.91 -18.15
N PHE A 22 -27.88 44.06 -18.03
CA PHE A 22 -28.54 45.36 -17.94
C PHE A 22 -27.89 46.36 -18.91
N GLY A 23 -28.56 46.57 -20.05
CA GLY A 23 -27.93 47.17 -21.23
C GLY A 23 -26.75 46.32 -21.70
N ASN A 24 -25.59 46.94 -21.89
CA ASN A 24 -24.36 46.25 -22.32
C ASN A 24 -23.53 45.70 -21.13
N ASN A 25 -24.07 45.71 -19.91
CA ASN A 25 -23.32 45.29 -18.72
C ASN A 25 -23.80 43.94 -18.22
N LYS A 26 -22.84 43.11 -17.84
CA LYS A 26 -23.04 41.87 -17.11
C LYS A 26 -23.14 42.19 -15.61
N LEU A 27 -24.17 41.66 -14.96
CA LEU A 27 -24.38 41.73 -13.52
C LEU A 27 -24.35 40.31 -12.95
N ILE A 28 -23.70 40.15 -11.80
CA ILE A 28 -23.54 38.86 -11.12
C ILE A 28 -24.08 39.00 -9.70
N TYR A 29 -24.91 38.06 -9.25
CA TYR A 29 -25.36 38.00 -7.87
C TYR A 29 -24.84 36.71 -7.22
N ASP A 30 -24.06 36.86 -6.16
CA ASP A 30 -23.30 35.78 -5.50
C ASP A 30 -23.85 35.40 -4.12
N GLY A 31 -25.04 35.90 -3.78
CA GLY A 31 -25.66 35.73 -2.46
C GLY A 31 -25.30 36.80 -1.44
N TYR A 32 -24.32 37.66 -1.72
CA TYR A 32 -23.95 38.81 -0.86
C TYR A 32 -24.40 40.15 -1.44
N GLY A 33 -24.50 40.25 -2.76
CA GLY A 33 -25.01 41.44 -3.42
C GLY A 33 -24.87 41.36 -4.93
N MET A 34 -25.46 42.33 -5.61
CA MET A 34 -25.27 42.49 -7.05
C MET A 34 -23.91 43.13 -7.35
N ASN A 35 -23.13 42.46 -8.18
CA ASN A 35 -21.80 42.85 -8.63
C ASN A 35 -21.83 43.33 -10.09
N SER A 36 -21.06 44.39 -10.37
CA SER A 36 -20.71 44.80 -11.74
C SER A 36 -19.19 44.93 -11.81
N ASN A 37 -18.56 44.35 -12.85
CA ASN A 37 -17.09 44.26 -12.96
C ASN A 37 -16.42 43.73 -11.68
N ASN A 38 -17.02 42.72 -11.03
CA ASN A 38 -16.57 42.13 -9.77
C ASN A 38 -16.56 43.09 -8.56
N HIS A 39 -17.38 44.14 -8.58
CA HIS A 39 -17.53 45.08 -7.47
C HIS A 39 -19.01 45.30 -7.10
N THR A 40 -19.32 45.27 -5.81
CA THR A 40 -20.64 45.57 -5.25
C THR A 40 -20.91 47.07 -5.18
N PHE A 41 -22.17 47.46 -5.06
CA PHE A 41 -22.52 48.84 -4.73
C PHE A 41 -22.05 49.22 -3.32
N HIS A 42 -21.41 50.39 -3.18
CA HIS A 42 -21.04 50.95 -1.88
C HIS A 42 -21.90 52.17 -1.56
N SER A 43 -22.77 52.06 -0.58
CA SER A 43 -23.64 53.17 -0.13
C SER A 43 -22.83 54.33 0.47
N GLN A 44 -21.78 54.03 1.23
CA GLN A 44 -20.89 55.01 1.87
C GLN A 44 -19.60 55.23 1.06
N LEU A 45 -19.75 55.66 -0.19
CA LEU A 45 -18.62 55.82 -1.11
C LEU A 45 -17.59 56.86 -0.64
N GLU A 46 -18.04 57.84 0.16
CA GLU A 46 -17.20 58.92 0.70
C GLU A 46 -15.99 58.39 1.50
N THR A 47 -16.18 57.28 2.22
CA THR A 47 -15.13 56.60 2.99
C THR A 47 -14.08 55.90 2.11
N ARG A 48 -14.29 55.85 0.80
CA ARG A 48 -13.48 55.08 -0.15
C ARG A 48 -12.71 55.95 -1.14
N PHE A 49 -12.84 57.28 -1.07
CA PHE A 49 -12.01 58.17 -1.88
C PHE A 49 -10.55 58.13 -1.40
N PRO A 50 -9.56 58.23 -2.31
CA PRO A 50 -8.15 58.23 -1.93
C PRO A 50 -7.85 59.41 -0.99
N SER A 51 -7.23 59.13 0.17
CA SER A 51 -6.67 60.16 1.06
C SER A 51 -5.37 60.71 0.46
N ALA A 52 -5.01 61.93 0.84
CA ALA A 52 -3.72 62.55 0.51
C ALA A 52 -2.53 61.69 0.98
N ASP A 53 -2.74 60.82 1.97
CA ASP A 53 -1.69 59.99 2.60
C ASP A 53 -1.38 58.69 1.84
N GLY A 54 -1.85 58.52 0.60
CA GLY A 54 -1.46 57.38 -0.25
C GLY A 54 -2.24 56.08 0.00
N GLY A 55 -3.48 56.16 0.48
CA GLY A 55 -4.36 54.99 0.58
C GLY A 55 -4.58 54.31 -0.77
N GLY A 56 -4.40 52.99 -0.84
CA GLY A 56 -4.30 52.21 -2.08
C GLY A 56 -5.35 52.56 -3.15
N THR A 57 -4.87 52.86 -4.35
CA THR A 57 -5.69 53.25 -5.51
C THR A 57 -6.63 52.10 -5.90
N ARG A 58 -7.94 52.35 -5.87
CA ARG A 58 -8.94 51.40 -6.37
C ARG A 58 -8.84 51.29 -7.89
N SER A 59 -9.15 50.10 -8.42
CA SER A 59 -9.10 49.81 -9.85
C SER A 59 -10.07 50.68 -10.67
N GLU A 60 -9.79 50.85 -11.97
CA GLU A 60 -10.71 51.52 -12.90
C GLU A 60 -12.09 50.81 -12.94
N SER A 61 -12.10 49.49 -12.87
CA SER A 61 -13.30 48.65 -12.82
C SER A 61 -14.21 48.99 -11.64
N PHE A 62 -13.63 49.27 -10.48
CA PHE A 62 -14.37 49.69 -9.28
C PHE A 62 -15.10 51.01 -9.52
N TRP A 63 -14.40 52.03 -10.03
CA TRP A 63 -14.99 53.33 -10.30
C TRP A 63 -16.07 53.26 -11.38
N LYS A 64 -15.83 52.48 -12.44
CA LYS A 64 -16.83 52.19 -13.48
C LYS A 64 -18.09 51.54 -12.90
N ALA A 65 -17.94 50.59 -11.98
CA ALA A 65 -19.06 49.94 -11.31
C ALA A 65 -19.85 50.93 -10.42
N GLN A 66 -19.18 51.76 -9.62
CA GLN A 66 -19.86 52.76 -8.78
C GLN A 66 -20.61 53.82 -9.58
N CYS A 67 -20.03 54.28 -10.70
CA CYS A 67 -20.71 55.14 -11.67
C CYS A 67 -21.93 54.45 -12.27
N PHE A 68 -21.77 53.19 -12.70
CA PHE A 68 -22.84 52.39 -13.29
C PHE A 68 -24.06 52.27 -12.37
N PHE A 69 -23.86 51.87 -11.11
CA PHE A 69 -24.95 51.69 -10.15
C PHE A 69 -25.75 52.97 -9.90
N ARG A 70 -25.12 54.14 -10.02
CA ARG A 70 -25.71 55.47 -9.80
C ARG A 70 -26.23 56.13 -11.09
N GLY A 71 -26.15 55.45 -12.23
CA GLY A 71 -26.57 56.01 -13.53
C GLY A 71 -25.65 57.11 -14.07
N LEU A 72 -24.40 57.19 -13.60
CA LEU A 72 -23.41 58.16 -14.06
C LEU A 72 -22.65 57.63 -15.29
N LYS A 73 -22.11 58.55 -16.12
CA LYS A 73 -21.30 58.20 -17.29
C LYS A 73 -20.07 57.38 -16.86
N ARG A 74 -19.65 56.39 -17.67
CA ARG A 74 -18.58 55.43 -17.30
C ARG A 74 -17.27 55.60 -18.07
N THR A 75 -17.23 56.58 -18.97
CA THR A 75 -16.05 56.94 -19.77
C THR A 75 -15.25 58.02 -19.08
N GLY A 76 -13.98 58.18 -19.45
CA GLY A 76 -13.10 59.22 -18.92
C GLY A 76 -11.98 58.65 -18.06
N THR A 77 -11.11 59.53 -17.58
CA THR A 77 -10.02 59.16 -16.66
C THR A 77 -10.58 58.76 -15.29
N ILE A 78 -9.78 58.07 -14.48
CA ILE A 78 -10.16 57.72 -13.09
C ILE A 78 -10.53 58.98 -12.28
N TYR A 79 -9.78 60.07 -12.43
CA TYR A 79 -10.05 61.33 -11.73
C TYR A 79 -11.39 61.94 -12.15
N GLU A 80 -11.71 61.96 -13.44
CA GLU A 80 -13.01 62.44 -13.92
C GLU A 80 -14.18 61.60 -13.36
N MET A 81 -14.00 60.28 -13.20
CA MET A 81 -15.00 59.42 -12.54
C MET A 81 -15.11 59.72 -11.05
N ILE A 82 -13.98 59.89 -10.36
CA ILE A 82 -13.94 60.24 -8.93
C ILE A 82 -14.64 61.58 -8.70
N ASP A 83 -14.36 62.61 -9.48
CA ASP A 83 -14.95 63.94 -9.29
C ASP A 83 -16.48 63.92 -9.51
N ARG A 84 -16.96 63.16 -10.49
CA ARG A 84 -18.40 62.91 -10.64
C ARG A 84 -18.98 62.19 -9.44
N LEU A 85 -18.29 61.17 -8.93
CA LEU A 85 -18.71 60.45 -7.73
C LEU A 85 -18.58 61.30 -6.46
N ARG A 86 -17.71 62.30 -6.37
CA ARG A 86 -17.70 63.25 -5.24
C ARG A 86 -18.93 64.14 -5.27
N LYS A 87 -19.31 64.62 -6.45
CA LYS A 87 -20.49 65.48 -6.64
C LYS A 87 -21.81 64.73 -6.45
N ASP A 88 -21.89 63.52 -7.01
CA ASP A 88 -23.14 62.76 -7.14
C ASP A 88 -23.11 61.38 -6.41
N GLY A 89 -22.08 61.10 -5.60
CA GLY A 89 -21.88 59.78 -4.96
C GLY A 89 -22.90 59.45 -3.88
N HIS A 90 -23.57 60.47 -3.33
CA HIS A 90 -24.69 60.31 -2.41
C HIS A 90 -25.95 59.77 -3.10
N LYS A 91 -26.02 59.74 -4.44
CA LYS A 91 -27.16 59.18 -5.15
C LYS A 91 -27.33 57.68 -4.83
N PRO A 92 -28.56 57.22 -4.55
CA PRO A 92 -28.83 55.81 -4.38
C PRO A 92 -28.62 55.05 -5.70
N MET A 93 -28.65 53.71 -5.62
CA MET A 93 -28.68 52.88 -6.80
C MET A 93 -29.92 53.20 -7.66
N VAL A 94 -29.78 53.18 -9.00
CA VAL A 94 -30.89 53.41 -9.92
C VAL A 94 -32.03 52.42 -9.65
N SER A 95 -33.28 52.88 -9.57
CA SER A 95 -34.44 52.05 -9.17
C SER A 95 -34.62 50.78 -10.02
N LYS A 96 -34.30 50.85 -11.33
CA LYS A 96 -34.32 49.67 -12.21
C LYS A 96 -33.30 48.59 -11.79
N LEU A 97 -32.13 49.00 -11.29
CA LEU A 97 -31.12 48.08 -10.78
C LEU A 97 -31.52 47.53 -9.41
N ILE A 98 -32.19 48.32 -8.55
CA ILE A 98 -32.75 47.83 -7.27
C ILE A 98 -33.79 46.74 -7.51
N ALA A 99 -34.71 46.96 -8.46
CA ALA A 99 -35.71 45.95 -8.84
C ALA A 99 -35.04 44.67 -9.39
N LEU A 100 -34.00 44.83 -10.21
CA LEU A 100 -33.23 43.71 -10.74
C LEU A 100 -32.47 42.94 -9.65
N GLU A 101 -31.81 43.63 -8.72
CA GLU A 101 -31.13 43.01 -7.58
C GLU A 101 -32.10 42.24 -6.70
N THR A 102 -33.30 42.79 -6.47
CA THR A 102 -34.36 42.11 -5.71
C THR A 102 -34.78 40.82 -6.41
N ALA A 103 -35.04 40.87 -7.72
CA ALA A 103 -35.37 39.68 -8.50
C ALA A 103 -34.24 38.63 -8.53
N MET A 104 -32.98 39.06 -8.64
CA MET A 104 -31.82 38.16 -8.57
C MET A 104 -31.66 37.54 -7.18
N ARG A 105 -31.94 38.29 -6.12
CA ARG A 105 -31.94 37.79 -4.75
C ARG A 105 -33.01 36.72 -4.53
N ASP A 106 -34.22 36.93 -5.02
CA ASP A 106 -35.32 35.97 -4.87
C ASP A 106 -35.04 34.68 -5.67
N ASP A 107 -34.49 34.80 -6.89
CA ASP A 107 -34.00 33.66 -7.70
C ASP A 107 -32.88 32.91 -6.95
N TYR A 108 -31.92 33.64 -6.35
CA TYR A 108 -30.84 33.03 -5.57
C TYR A 108 -31.38 32.29 -4.34
N LYS A 109 -32.29 32.91 -3.59
CA LYS A 109 -32.90 32.32 -2.39
C LYS A 109 -33.67 31.04 -2.74
N THR A 110 -34.41 31.05 -3.84
CA THR A 110 -35.14 29.87 -4.33
C THR A 110 -34.19 28.72 -4.64
N ARG A 111 -33.10 28.98 -5.40
CA ARG A 111 -32.08 27.96 -5.69
C ARG A 111 -31.37 27.47 -4.44
N TYR A 112 -31.09 28.36 -3.48
CA TYR A 112 -30.44 28.01 -2.22
C TYR A 112 -31.28 27.02 -1.41
N ILE A 113 -32.59 27.25 -1.31
CA ILE A 113 -33.50 26.33 -0.61
C ILE A 113 -33.53 24.97 -1.33
N ALA A 114 -33.68 24.96 -2.66
CA ALA A 114 -33.71 23.71 -3.42
C ALA A 114 -32.40 22.91 -3.27
N THR A 115 -31.24 23.56 -3.42
CA THR A 115 -29.93 22.89 -3.25
C THR A 115 -29.71 22.41 -1.82
N LYS A 116 -30.25 23.11 -0.82
CA LYS A 116 -30.22 22.66 0.58
C LYS A 116 -31.00 21.36 0.75
N GLU A 117 -32.23 21.31 0.25
CA GLU A 117 -33.11 20.13 0.31
C GLU A 117 -32.50 18.94 -0.43
N GLU A 118 -31.92 19.15 -1.62
CA GLU A 118 -31.19 18.13 -2.36
C GLU A 118 -29.99 17.57 -1.58
N LEU A 119 -29.21 18.42 -0.91
CA LEU A 119 -28.05 18.00 -0.12
C LEU A 119 -28.48 17.24 1.15
N GLU A 120 -29.57 17.64 1.79
CA GLU A 120 -30.14 16.90 2.92
C GLU A 120 -30.68 15.54 2.48
N GLU A 121 -31.30 15.44 1.31
CA GLU A 121 -31.74 14.16 0.73
C GLU A 121 -30.57 13.25 0.37
N GLU A 122 -29.51 13.80 -0.24
CA GLU A 122 -28.28 13.06 -0.55
C GLU A 122 -27.66 12.45 0.71
N LYS A 123 -27.57 13.24 1.80
CA LYS A 123 -27.10 12.75 3.11
C LYS A 123 -28.00 11.66 3.68
N ARG A 124 -29.33 11.80 3.59
CA ARG A 124 -30.27 10.76 4.03
C ARG A 124 -30.08 9.47 3.24
N MET A 125 -29.89 9.56 1.93
CA MET A 125 -29.65 8.41 1.07
C MET A 125 -28.32 7.73 1.38
N GLU A 126 -27.25 8.50 1.63
CA GLU A 126 -25.95 8.00 2.07
C GLU A 126 -26.06 7.28 3.42
N GLU A 127 -26.74 7.86 4.41
CA GLU A 127 -26.99 7.22 5.71
C GLU A 127 -27.77 5.89 5.58
N VAL A 128 -28.78 5.85 4.69
CA VAL A 128 -29.55 4.62 4.43
C VAL A 128 -28.68 3.56 3.75
N GLU A 129 -27.83 3.95 2.80
CA GLU A 129 -26.90 3.04 2.14
C GLU A 129 -25.84 2.50 3.11
N GLU A 130 -25.27 3.36 3.95
CA GLU A 130 -24.36 2.96 5.02
C GLU A 130 -25.02 1.99 6.00
N GLU A 131 -26.27 2.24 6.38
CA GLU A 131 -27.04 1.35 7.26
C GLU A 131 -27.33 0.01 6.57
N LYS A 132 -27.64 0.02 5.27
CA LYS A 132 -27.85 -1.19 4.48
C LYS A 132 -26.56 -2.01 4.38
N LYS A 133 -25.43 -1.36 4.10
CA LYS A 133 -24.10 -1.98 4.07
C LYS A 133 -23.74 -2.56 5.44
N TRP A 134 -23.94 -1.79 6.50
CA TRP A 134 -23.74 -2.21 7.87
C TRP A 134 -24.54 -3.47 8.21
N ASN A 135 -25.81 -3.55 7.81
CA ASN A 135 -26.66 -4.69 8.18
C ASN A 135 -26.43 -5.94 7.32
N ASN A 136 -26.10 -5.78 6.03
CA ASN A 136 -26.11 -6.91 5.08
C ASN A 136 -24.74 -7.34 4.58
N GLU A 137 -23.74 -6.46 4.55
CA GLU A 137 -22.46 -6.73 3.88
C GLU A 137 -21.31 -6.95 4.85
N LEU A 138 -21.36 -6.32 6.03
CA LEU A 138 -20.26 -6.37 6.98
C LEU A 138 -20.36 -7.56 7.95
N ASP A 139 -19.26 -8.29 8.09
CA ASP A 139 -19.09 -9.26 9.16
C ASP A 139 -18.87 -8.58 10.53
N ASP A 140 -18.94 -9.37 11.61
CA ASP A 140 -18.78 -8.85 12.98
C ASP A 140 -17.44 -8.15 13.21
N LEU A 141 -16.35 -8.62 12.57
CA LEU A 141 -15.03 -8.04 12.72
C LEU A 141 -14.93 -6.70 11.99
N GLN A 142 -15.50 -6.61 10.79
CA GLN A 142 -15.57 -5.38 10.00
C GLN A 142 -16.44 -4.33 10.71
N LYS A 143 -17.60 -4.71 11.24
CA LYS A 143 -18.45 -3.83 12.05
C LYS A 143 -17.70 -3.27 13.25
N ALA A 144 -17.02 -4.14 14.00
CA ALA A 144 -16.23 -3.76 15.16
C ALA A 144 -15.10 -2.78 14.83
N ARG A 145 -14.51 -2.86 13.63
CA ARG A 145 -13.48 -1.93 13.16
C ARG A 145 -14.05 -0.59 12.70
N GLN A 146 -15.17 -0.60 11.99
CA GLN A 146 -15.74 0.63 11.43
C GLN A 146 -16.43 1.50 12.50
N ASN A 147 -17.21 0.90 13.39
CA ASN A 147 -17.86 1.62 14.49
C ASN A 147 -17.99 0.71 15.72
N PRO A 148 -16.95 0.67 16.58
CA PRO A 148 -16.93 -0.17 17.79
C PRO A 148 -18.15 0.01 18.70
N GLU A 149 -18.63 1.25 18.85
CA GLU A 149 -19.74 1.55 19.74
C GLU A 149 -21.07 1.03 19.19
N LYS A 150 -21.37 1.26 17.90
CA LYS A 150 -22.58 0.73 17.26
C LYS A 150 -22.59 -0.79 17.30
N PHE A 151 -21.47 -1.43 16.95
CA PHE A 151 -21.31 -2.88 17.01
C PHE A 151 -21.58 -3.45 18.41
N LEU A 152 -20.96 -2.87 19.46
CA LEU A 152 -21.15 -3.34 20.83
C LEU A 152 -22.58 -3.09 21.34
N ARG A 153 -23.26 -2.01 20.90
CA ARG A 153 -24.67 -1.78 21.22
C ARG A 153 -25.59 -2.86 20.63
N GLU A 154 -25.32 -3.30 19.41
CA GLU A 154 -26.06 -4.39 18.75
C GLU A 154 -25.85 -5.73 19.45
N LYS A 155 -24.60 -6.04 19.84
CA LYS A 155 -24.28 -7.30 20.53
C LYS A 155 -24.74 -7.32 21.98
N PHE A 156 -24.85 -6.16 22.64
CA PHE A 156 -25.26 -6.04 24.03
C PHE A 156 -26.46 -5.09 24.19
N PRO A 157 -27.65 -5.43 23.65
CA PRO A 157 -28.84 -4.58 23.71
C PRO A 157 -29.30 -4.35 25.16
N LYS A 158 -29.77 -3.15 25.50
CA LYS A 158 -30.15 -2.80 26.89
C LYS A 158 -31.30 -3.65 27.46
N VAL A 159 -32.19 -4.13 26.60
CA VAL A 159 -33.36 -4.92 27.00
C VAL A 159 -32.99 -6.41 26.97
N LEU A 160 -33.28 -7.10 28.08
CA LEU A 160 -32.79 -8.44 28.43
C LEU A 160 -33.73 -9.57 27.96
N ASP A 161 -34.45 -9.38 26.85
CA ASP A 161 -35.53 -10.30 26.47
C ASP A 161 -35.05 -11.61 25.82
N SER A 162 -33.77 -11.70 25.46
CA SER A 162 -33.12 -12.93 25.00
C SER A 162 -31.96 -13.30 25.92
N LYS A 163 -31.57 -14.59 25.98
CA LYS A 163 -30.30 -15.03 26.58
C LYS A 163 -29.17 -14.40 25.75
N PRO A 164 -28.59 -13.26 26.17
CA PRO A 164 -27.60 -12.60 25.35
C PRO A 164 -26.32 -13.44 25.36
N GLU A 165 -25.54 -13.39 24.30
CA GLU A 165 -24.14 -13.79 24.40
C GLU A 165 -23.50 -12.99 25.54
N ASN A 166 -22.96 -13.69 26.53
CA ASN A 166 -22.40 -13.02 27.70
C ASN A 166 -21.10 -12.27 27.38
N SER A 167 -20.50 -12.58 26.23
CA SER A 167 -19.26 -11.98 25.74
C SER A 167 -19.05 -12.21 24.25
N VAL A 168 -18.43 -11.24 23.59
CA VAL A 168 -17.96 -11.28 22.19
C VAL A 168 -16.43 -11.30 22.20
N PHE A 169 -15.83 -12.03 21.26
CA PHE A 169 -14.39 -12.10 21.04
C PHE A 169 -14.02 -11.51 19.68
N MET A 170 -12.92 -10.76 19.63
CA MET A 170 -12.41 -10.13 18.41
C MET A 170 -10.88 -10.21 18.35
N THR A 171 -10.35 -10.36 17.14
CA THR A 171 -8.92 -10.22 16.83
C THR A 171 -8.68 -8.94 16.05
N ILE A 172 -8.04 -7.97 16.68
CA ILE A 172 -7.87 -6.61 16.15
C ILE A 172 -6.41 -6.21 16.11
N ASP A 173 -6.08 -5.23 15.29
CA ASP A 173 -4.79 -4.55 15.37
C ASP A 173 -4.68 -3.73 16.68
N SER A 174 -3.43 -3.45 17.06
CA SER A 174 -3.13 -2.69 18.27
C SER A 174 -3.69 -1.26 18.24
N SER A 175 -3.77 -0.62 17.07
CA SER A 175 -4.36 0.72 16.89
C SER A 175 -5.86 0.76 17.23
N SER A 176 -6.64 -0.19 16.73
CA SER A 176 -8.10 -0.26 16.92
C SER A 176 -8.50 -0.67 18.34
N ALA A 177 -7.59 -1.29 19.10
CA ALA A 177 -7.88 -1.75 20.45
C ALA A 177 -8.22 -0.62 21.42
N ALA A 178 -7.64 0.57 21.25
CA ALA A 178 -7.95 1.71 22.11
C ALA A 178 -9.43 2.15 21.95
N GLU A 179 -9.93 2.14 20.72
CA GLU A 179 -11.30 2.57 20.39
C GLU A 179 -12.33 1.56 20.91
N ILE A 180 -12.07 0.26 20.74
CA ILE A 180 -12.95 -0.79 21.27
C ILE A 180 -12.99 -0.75 22.80
N ARG A 181 -11.85 -0.52 23.46
CA ARG A 181 -11.83 -0.37 24.93
C ARG A 181 -12.66 0.83 25.38
N LYS A 182 -12.50 1.98 24.69
CA LYS A 182 -13.27 3.19 24.98
C LYS A 182 -14.77 2.96 24.80
N ALA A 183 -15.18 2.31 23.71
CA ALA A 183 -16.57 1.98 23.44
C ALA A 183 -17.15 0.97 24.45
N ALA A 184 -16.38 -0.05 24.83
CA ALA A 184 -16.80 -0.99 25.88
C ALA A 184 -17.06 -0.26 27.21
N LEU A 185 -16.14 0.61 27.62
CA LEU A 185 -16.27 1.38 28.86
C LEU A 185 -17.45 2.36 28.81
N SER A 186 -17.69 3.04 27.69
CA SER A 186 -18.82 3.97 27.55
C SER A 186 -20.18 3.26 27.64
N LEU A 187 -20.23 1.96 27.32
CA LEU A 187 -21.41 1.12 27.42
C LEU A 187 -21.53 0.37 28.75
N GLY A 188 -20.59 0.58 29.69
CA GLY A 188 -20.57 -0.14 30.96
C GLY A 188 -20.22 -1.63 30.82
N LEU A 189 -19.56 -2.02 29.73
CA LEU A 189 -19.09 -3.37 29.48
C LEU A 189 -17.68 -3.57 30.07
N ILE A 190 -17.38 -4.82 30.38
CA ILE A 190 -16.06 -5.26 30.81
C ILE A 190 -15.33 -5.80 29.60
N TYR A 191 -14.03 -5.53 29.51
CA TYR A 191 -13.18 -6.12 28.50
C TYR A 191 -11.93 -6.74 29.11
N LYS A 192 -11.35 -7.69 28.40
CA LYS A 192 -10.01 -8.21 28.66
C LYS A 192 -9.30 -8.37 27.33
N ALA A 193 -8.11 -7.79 27.25
CA ALA A 193 -7.25 -7.87 26.08
C ALA A 193 -6.01 -8.69 26.41
N LEU A 194 -5.56 -9.50 25.46
CA LEU A 194 -4.26 -10.13 25.47
C LEU A 194 -3.54 -9.79 24.16
N GLU A 195 -2.33 -9.29 24.30
CA GLU A 195 -1.46 -9.12 23.16
C GLU A 195 -0.99 -10.49 22.67
N VAL A 196 -1.11 -10.70 21.36
CA VAL A 196 -0.72 -11.94 20.73
C VAL A 196 0.21 -11.66 19.56
N SER A 197 1.25 -12.47 19.44
CA SER A 197 2.07 -12.50 18.23
C SER A 197 1.21 -12.97 17.05
N LYS A 198 1.41 -12.34 15.90
CA LYS A 198 0.88 -12.83 14.61
C LYS A 198 1.45 -14.20 14.25
N PHE A 199 2.67 -14.48 14.72
CA PHE A 199 3.41 -15.69 14.40
C PHE A 199 3.55 -16.55 15.65
N ASP A 200 3.08 -17.78 15.57
CA ASP A 200 3.17 -18.80 16.63
C ASP A 200 4.57 -19.46 16.73
N GLU A 201 5.60 -18.80 16.19
CA GLU A 201 7.03 -19.07 16.45
C GLU A 201 7.60 -18.04 17.43
N PRO A 202 8.66 -18.39 18.21
CA PRO A 202 9.26 -17.45 19.15
C PRO A 202 9.73 -16.19 18.39
N PRO A 203 9.24 -14.99 18.74
CA PRO A 203 9.48 -13.79 17.98
C PRO A 203 10.97 -13.43 18.03
N LEU A 204 11.69 -13.70 16.94
CA LEU A 204 12.99 -13.10 16.69
C LEU A 204 12.76 -11.66 16.23
N GLN A 205 12.68 -10.78 17.24
CA GLN A 205 12.97 -9.35 17.16
C GLN A 205 12.04 -8.49 16.28
N ARG A 206 11.02 -7.89 16.94
CA ARG A 206 10.31 -6.65 16.55
C ARG A 206 9.41 -6.69 15.30
N ASP A 207 8.53 -7.68 15.18
CA ASP A 207 7.32 -7.48 14.38
C ASP A 207 6.34 -6.57 15.14
N LEU A 208 6.35 -5.29 14.77
CA LEU A 208 5.59 -4.18 15.37
C LEU A 208 4.06 -4.26 15.14
N CYS A 209 3.56 -5.34 14.53
CA CYS A 209 2.14 -5.54 14.27
C CYS A 209 1.57 -6.58 15.25
N SER A 210 1.57 -6.29 16.55
CA SER A 210 0.90 -7.15 17.50
C SER A 210 -0.61 -7.16 17.25
N LEU A 211 -1.16 -8.34 17.07
CA LEU A 211 -2.60 -8.54 17.11
C LEU A 211 -3.01 -8.54 18.58
N ILE A 212 -4.19 -7.99 18.86
CA ILE A 212 -4.77 -7.99 20.19
C ILE A 212 -6.02 -8.86 20.12
N HIS A 213 -6.02 -9.91 20.93
CA HIS A 213 -7.18 -10.70 21.23
C HIS A 213 -7.97 -9.97 22.32
N ILE A 214 -9.17 -9.48 22.02
CA ILE A 214 -10.01 -8.79 22.98
C ILE A 214 -11.34 -9.52 23.15
N ALA A 215 -11.70 -9.79 24.40
CA ALA A 215 -13.02 -10.25 24.77
C ALA A 215 -13.75 -9.10 25.48
N VAL A 216 -15.00 -8.83 25.09
CA VAL A 216 -15.87 -7.80 25.66
C VAL A 216 -17.16 -8.47 26.12
N GLY A 217 -17.70 -8.10 27.27
CA GLY A 217 -18.90 -8.73 27.81
C GLY A 217 -19.47 -8.00 29.03
N ARG A 218 -20.61 -8.47 29.54
CA ARG A 218 -21.29 -7.82 30.68
C ARG A 218 -20.69 -8.15 32.03
N THR A 219 -19.99 -9.27 32.14
CA THR A 219 -19.48 -9.77 33.41
C THR A 219 -18.03 -10.23 33.26
N VAL A 220 -17.25 -10.08 34.34
CA VAL A 220 -15.85 -10.52 34.38
C VAL A 220 -15.73 -12.04 34.09
N PRO A 221 -16.57 -12.93 34.66
CA PRO A 221 -16.45 -14.36 34.41
C PRO A 221 -16.64 -14.73 32.94
N ALA A 222 -17.65 -14.18 32.27
CA ALA A 222 -17.92 -14.47 30.87
C ALA A 222 -16.76 -14.06 29.95
N VAL A 223 -16.24 -12.84 30.16
CA VAL A 223 -15.08 -12.33 29.40
C VAL A 223 -13.85 -13.22 29.63
N LYS A 224 -13.61 -13.64 30.87
CA LYS A 224 -12.47 -14.50 31.22
C LYS A 224 -12.61 -15.90 30.61
N GLU A 225 -13.78 -16.50 30.69
CA GLU A 225 -14.10 -17.81 30.13
C GLU A 225 -13.93 -17.81 28.62
N LYS A 226 -14.48 -16.80 27.93
CA LYS A 226 -14.37 -16.69 26.47
C LYS A 226 -12.94 -16.52 26.00
N LEU A 227 -12.17 -15.67 26.68
CA LEU A 227 -10.75 -15.50 26.36
C LEU A 227 -9.99 -16.82 26.58
N GLN A 228 -10.26 -17.54 27.68
CA GLN A 228 -9.63 -18.82 27.98
C GLN A 228 -9.99 -19.91 26.94
N GLU A 229 -11.25 -20.00 26.52
CA GLU A 229 -11.72 -20.91 25.46
C GLU A 229 -10.91 -20.70 24.17
N ILE A 230 -10.80 -19.44 23.72
CA ILE A 230 -10.06 -19.11 22.50
C ILE A 230 -8.58 -19.45 22.64
N HIS A 231 -7.97 -19.19 23.80
CA HIS A 231 -6.59 -19.59 24.05
C HIS A 231 -6.38 -21.10 24.02
N GLN A 232 -7.33 -21.88 24.52
CA GLN A 232 -7.26 -23.34 24.44
C GLN A 232 -7.41 -23.84 23.00
N ILE A 233 -8.35 -23.28 22.22
CA ILE A 233 -8.53 -23.61 20.81
C ILE A 233 -7.25 -23.28 20.03
N ARG A 234 -6.71 -22.08 20.21
CA ARG A 234 -5.43 -21.67 19.58
C ARG A 234 -4.28 -22.58 20.01
N GLY A 235 -4.12 -22.87 21.30
CA GLY A 235 -3.06 -23.75 21.79
C GLY A 235 -3.17 -25.19 21.25
N LYS A 236 -4.38 -25.68 20.97
CA LYS A 236 -4.58 -26.95 20.25
C LYS A 236 -4.18 -26.84 18.77
N ALA A 237 -4.57 -25.76 18.09
CA ALA A 237 -4.22 -25.52 16.70
C ALA A 237 -2.70 -25.41 16.50
N ILE A 238 -2.01 -24.66 17.37
CA ILE A 238 -0.55 -24.51 17.36
C ILE A 238 0.13 -25.86 17.52
N ARG A 239 -0.28 -26.66 18.52
CA ARG A 239 0.29 -28.00 18.72
C ARG A 239 0.08 -28.91 17.53
N LYS A 240 -1.12 -28.89 16.93
CA LYS A 240 -1.41 -29.67 15.72
C LYS A 240 -0.54 -29.22 14.54
N ALA A 241 -0.32 -27.92 14.38
CA ALA A 241 0.56 -27.39 13.35
C ALA A 241 2.03 -27.79 13.59
N GLN A 242 2.52 -27.69 14.83
CA GLN A 242 3.88 -28.11 15.20
C GLN A 242 4.09 -29.62 15.01
N GLU A 243 3.10 -30.43 15.35
CA GLU A 243 3.14 -31.88 15.12
C GLU A 243 3.14 -32.21 13.62
N ALA A 244 2.31 -31.53 12.82
CA ALA A 244 2.33 -31.68 11.37
C ALA A 244 3.69 -31.26 10.77
N MET A 245 4.27 -30.15 11.23
CA MET A 245 5.61 -29.71 10.81
C MET A 245 6.69 -30.70 11.19
N LYS A 246 6.63 -31.27 12.40
CA LYS A 246 7.56 -32.31 12.84
C LYS A 246 7.42 -33.56 11.97
N ASN A 247 6.20 -34.05 11.77
CA ASN A 247 5.94 -35.22 10.93
C ASN A 247 6.43 -35.01 9.49
N ALA A 248 6.24 -33.80 8.93
CA ALA A 248 6.78 -33.46 7.61
C ALA A 248 8.32 -33.51 7.59
N ARG A 249 9.00 -32.97 8.60
CA ARG A 249 10.46 -33.05 8.73
C ARG A 249 10.95 -34.48 8.88
N ASP A 250 10.25 -35.31 9.64
CA ASP A 250 10.60 -36.72 9.81
C ASP A 250 10.49 -37.48 8.47
N ILE A 251 9.43 -37.24 7.69
CA ILE A 251 9.27 -37.79 6.32
C ILE A 251 10.39 -37.32 5.39
N ILE A 252 10.74 -36.03 5.42
CA ILE A 252 11.83 -35.48 4.60
C ILE A 252 13.19 -36.10 4.99
N SER A 253 13.44 -36.28 6.28
CA SER A 253 14.66 -36.91 6.78
C SER A 253 14.75 -38.37 6.35
N GLU A 254 13.65 -39.12 6.42
CA GLU A 254 13.59 -40.51 5.98
C GLU A 254 13.86 -40.64 4.47
N ALA A 255 13.25 -39.77 3.66
CA ALA A 255 13.50 -39.73 2.22
C ALA A 255 14.96 -39.39 1.87
N ASN A 256 15.59 -38.47 2.62
CA ASN A 256 17.01 -38.17 2.46
C ASN A 256 17.90 -39.37 2.82
N ASP A 257 17.58 -40.07 3.91
CA ASP A 257 18.32 -41.28 4.30
C ASP A 257 18.18 -42.38 3.24
N ASP A 258 17.02 -42.51 2.59
CA ASP A 258 16.82 -43.41 1.45
C ASP A 258 17.69 -43.03 0.25
N VAL A 259 17.79 -41.74 -0.08
CA VAL A 259 18.68 -41.25 -1.14
C VAL A 259 20.14 -41.54 -0.82
N ILE A 260 20.58 -41.31 0.42
CA ILE A 260 21.95 -41.61 0.86
C ILE A 260 22.22 -43.11 0.76
N ARG A 261 21.26 -43.96 1.17
CA ARG A 261 21.37 -45.43 1.08
C ARG A 261 21.41 -45.93 -0.36
N ALA A 262 20.64 -45.35 -1.26
CA ALA A 262 20.60 -45.74 -2.67
C ALA A 262 21.83 -45.28 -3.46
N SER A 263 22.61 -44.34 -2.93
CA SER A 263 23.87 -43.88 -3.53
C SER A 263 25.01 -44.88 -3.23
N ASP A 264 24.91 -46.09 -3.76
CA ASP A 264 25.86 -47.19 -3.54
C ASP A 264 27.29 -46.87 -4.06
N ASP A 265 27.42 -45.97 -5.04
CA ASP A 265 28.66 -45.71 -5.75
C ASP A 265 29.54 -44.61 -5.14
N LYS A 266 29.14 -43.99 -4.02
CA LYS A 266 29.83 -42.82 -3.41
C LYS A 266 30.12 -41.69 -4.40
N THR A 267 29.37 -41.62 -5.51
CA THR A 267 29.52 -40.61 -6.52
C THR A 267 28.77 -39.36 -6.09
N TRP A 268 29.40 -38.20 -6.24
CA TRP A 268 28.79 -36.91 -5.95
C TRP A 268 27.75 -36.61 -7.04
N ASP A 269 26.47 -36.78 -6.72
CA ASP A 269 25.36 -36.56 -7.64
C ASP A 269 24.34 -35.58 -7.04
N VAL A 270 24.26 -34.40 -7.65
CA VAL A 270 23.36 -33.32 -7.22
C VAL A 270 22.00 -33.34 -7.94
N THR A 271 21.82 -34.23 -8.93
CA THR A 271 20.57 -34.33 -9.71
C THR A 271 19.49 -35.05 -8.92
N GLY A 272 18.24 -34.62 -9.02
CA GLY A 272 17.12 -35.19 -8.26
C GLY A 272 16.18 -34.16 -7.67
N ASP A 273 15.31 -34.65 -6.80
CA ASP A 273 14.29 -33.86 -6.13
C ASP A 273 14.84 -33.35 -4.79
N TRP A 274 14.61 -32.07 -4.51
CA TRP A 274 15.09 -31.37 -3.33
C TRP A 274 13.93 -30.71 -2.59
N HIS A 275 13.91 -30.92 -1.27
CA HIS A 275 13.12 -30.12 -0.37
C HIS A 275 13.93 -28.88 0.03
N ILE A 276 13.37 -27.69 -0.15
CA ILE A 276 14.01 -26.42 0.16
C ILE A 276 13.37 -25.82 1.42
N SER A 277 14.21 -25.27 2.30
CA SER A 277 13.78 -24.53 3.48
C SER A 277 14.34 -23.11 3.44
N CYS A 278 13.44 -22.13 3.48
CA CYS A 278 13.75 -20.70 3.51
C CYS A 278 12.74 -20.00 4.42
N LEU A 279 13.20 -19.52 5.57
CA LEU A 279 12.35 -19.00 6.64
C LEU A 279 11.45 -17.86 6.16
N GLU A 280 12.01 -16.96 5.35
CA GLU A 280 11.30 -15.79 4.82
C GLU A 280 10.21 -16.18 3.82
N MET A 281 10.48 -17.14 2.94
CA MET A 281 9.52 -17.62 1.93
C MET A 281 8.41 -18.47 2.55
N GLU A 282 8.78 -19.39 3.44
CA GLU A 282 7.83 -20.27 4.15
C GLU A 282 6.83 -19.44 4.98
N ARG A 283 7.31 -18.39 5.65
CA ARG A 283 6.47 -17.43 6.37
C ARG A 283 5.46 -16.71 5.48
N THR A 284 5.82 -16.47 4.23
CA THR A 284 5.00 -15.69 3.30
C THR A 284 3.97 -16.56 2.60
N TRP A 285 4.38 -17.75 2.12
CA TRP A 285 3.57 -18.51 1.16
C TRP A 285 2.94 -19.79 1.73
N SER A 286 3.35 -20.26 2.92
CA SER A 286 2.81 -21.48 3.56
C SER A 286 2.81 -22.74 2.68
N THR A 287 3.58 -22.75 1.59
CA THR A 287 3.72 -23.86 0.65
C THR A 287 5.07 -24.54 0.82
N SER A 288 5.13 -25.84 0.56
CA SER A 288 6.41 -26.55 0.45
C SER A 288 7.24 -25.93 -0.66
N LEU A 289 8.51 -25.64 -0.37
CA LEU A 289 9.45 -25.15 -1.38
C LEU A 289 10.19 -26.35 -1.98
N THR A 290 10.25 -26.41 -3.30
CA THR A 290 10.86 -27.54 -4.01
C THR A 290 11.85 -27.06 -5.05
N LEU A 291 12.91 -27.84 -5.26
CA LEU A 291 13.87 -27.67 -6.35
C LEU A 291 14.11 -29.04 -6.97
N LYS A 292 14.21 -29.09 -8.29
CA LYS A 292 14.50 -30.33 -9.01
C LYS A 292 15.64 -30.10 -9.98
N ILE A 293 16.79 -30.72 -9.73
CA ILE A 293 18.02 -30.48 -10.48
C ILE A 293 18.20 -31.58 -11.53
N TYR A 294 18.49 -31.18 -12.76
CA TYR A 294 18.69 -32.05 -13.91
C TYR A 294 20.06 -31.83 -14.53
N SER A 295 20.65 -32.89 -15.07
CA SER A 295 21.80 -32.81 -15.97
C SER A 295 21.38 -33.21 -17.38
N GLN A 296 21.73 -32.41 -18.38
CA GLN A 296 21.50 -32.69 -19.78
C GLN A 296 22.83 -32.71 -20.53
N GLU A 297 23.04 -33.72 -21.38
CA GLU A 297 24.20 -33.78 -22.26
C GLU A 297 23.81 -33.25 -23.65
N TYR A 298 24.56 -32.28 -24.15
CA TYR A 298 24.37 -31.66 -25.46
C TYR A 298 25.74 -31.55 -26.14
N GLU A 299 25.89 -32.17 -27.32
CA GLU A 299 27.15 -32.17 -28.09
C GLU A 299 28.40 -32.60 -27.29
N GLY A 300 28.23 -33.51 -26.31
CA GLY A 300 29.32 -34.00 -25.44
C GLY A 300 29.69 -33.04 -24.30
N GLN A 301 28.96 -31.93 -24.14
CA GLN A 301 29.02 -31.02 -23.00
C GLN A 301 27.83 -31.26 -22.07
N PHE A 302 28.03 -31.00 -20.78
CA PHE A 302 27.01 -31.12 -19.76
C PHE A 302 26.44 -29.74 -19.44
N GLN A 303 25.12 -29.66 -19.30
CA GLN A 303 24.43 -28.50 -18.76
C GLN A 303 23.64 -28.92 -17.52
N LEU A 304 23.55 -28.03 -16.54
CA LEU A 304 22.78 -28.23 -15.32
C LEU A 304 21.64 -27.22 -15.26
N PHE A 305 20.45 -27.74 -14.97
CA PHE A 305 19.22 -26.97 -14.84
C PHE A 305 18.56 -27.29 -13.51
N GLY A 306 17.74 -26.37 -13.01
CA GLY A 306 16.93 -26.59 -11.81
C GLY A 306 15.51 -26.07 -12.00
N GLU A 307 14.49 -26.89 -11.84
CA GLU A 307 13.10 -26.43 -11.78
C GLU A 307 12.75 -26.14 -10.33
N PHE A 308 12.29 -24.92 -10.02
CA PHE A 308 11.98 -24.53 -8.65
C PHE A 308 10.56 -24.02 -8.49
N ASP A 309 9.98 -24.31 -7.33
CA ASP A 309 8.74 -23.71 -6.85
C ASP A 309 8.97 -23.23 -5.41
N PHE A 310 9.15 -21.93 -5.25
CA PHE A 310 9.38 -21.27 -3.96
C PHE A 310 8.10 -20.59 -3.45
N GLY A 311 6.95 -21.17 -3.76
CA GLY A 311 5.65 -20.72 -3.31
C GLY A 311 5.10 -19.61 -4.21
N GLY A 312 5.44 -18.36 -3.91
CA GLY A 312 4.96 -17.20 -4.68
C GLY A 312 5.67 -17.00 -6.03
N VAL A 313 6.82 -17.65 -6.21
CA VAL A 313 7.64 -17.59 -7.42
C VAL A 313 8.00 -19.01 -7.83
N SER A 314 7.86 -19.31 -9.11
CA SER A 314 8.32 -20.57 -9.72
C SER A 314 9.11 -20.28 -10.98
N GLY A 315 9.98 -21.20 -11.38
CA GLY A 315 10.78 -21.02 -12.57
C GLY A 315 11.90 -22.02 -12.75
N LEU A 316 12.92 -21.58 -13.49
CA LEU A 316 14.09 -22.36 -13.87
C LEU A 316 15.37 -21.70 -13.39
N PHE A 317 16.30 -22.51 -12.90
CA PHE A 317 17.70 -22.22 -12.69
C PHE A 317 18.49 -22.74 -13.88
N ARG A 318 19.48 -21.96 -14.32
CA ARG A 318 20.52 -22.40 -15.25
C ARG A 318 21.86 -22.13 -14.60
N PHE A 319 22.61 -23.20 -14.38
CA PHE A 319 23.89 -23.14 -13.69
C PHE A 319 24.96 -22.66 -14.66
N GLU A 320 25.94 -21.91 -14.15
CA GLU A 320 27.07 -21.38 -14.91
C GLU A 320 28.38 -21.97 -14.44
N GLN A 321 29.34 -22.03 -15.37
CA GLN A 321 30.68 -22.53 -15.12
C GLN A 321 31.34 -21.60 -14.10
N GLN A 322 32.06 -22.17 -13.14
CA GLN A 322 32.94 -21.34 -12.34
C GLN A 322 34.02 -20.77 -13.27
N SER A 323 33.93 -19.47 -13.56
CA SER A 323 35.07 -18.82 -14.21
C SER A 323 36.27 -18.94 -13.27
N PRO A 324 37.45 -19.39 -13.75
CA PRO A 324 38.63 -19.50 -12.91
C PRO A 324 38.88 -18.13 -12.28
N ALA A 325 38.81 -18.12 -10.94
CA ALA A 325 38.56 -16.94 -10.13
C ALA A 325 39.32 -15.69 -10.60
N PHE A 326 38.61 -14.80 -11.28
CA PHE A 326 38.83 -13.39 -10.96
C PHE A 326 38.26 -13.21 -9.56
N GLU A 327 39.06 -12.72 -8.61
CA GLU A 327 38.61 -12.29 -7.29
C GLU A 327 37.56 -11.17 -7.46
N MET A 328 36.34 -11.53 -7.84
CA MET A 328 35.19 -10.66 -7.69
C MET A 328 35.00 -10.53 -6.19
N LYS A 329 35.10 -9.29 -5.71
CA LYS A 329 34.74 -8.90 -4.35
C LYS A 329 33.25 -9.22 -4.17
N SER A 330 32.95 -10.48 -3.86
CA SER A 330 31.63 -10.94 -3.47
C SER A 330 31.16 -10.04 -2.33
N ALA A 331 29.91 -9.60 -2.42
CA ALA A 331 29.24 -8.90 -1.35
C ALA A 331 29.45 -9.71 -0.06
N ARG A 332 30.05 -9.09 0.94
CA ARG A 332 30.52 -9.73 2.18
C ARG A 332 29.49 -10.75 2.69
N LEU A 333 29.83 -12.03 2.57
CA LEU A 333 29.22 -13.11 3.34
C LEU A 333 29.30 -12.72 4.83
N ALA A 334 28.15 -12.44 5.42
CA ALA A 334 28.06 -12.13 6.83
C ALA A 334 28.33 -13.41 7.64
N HIS A 335 29.46 -13.45 8.34
CA HIS A 335 29.73 -14.49 9.34
C HIS A 335 28.63 -14.46 10.43
N PRO A 336 28.03 -15.61 10.82
CA PRO A 336 26.89 -15.64 11.74
C PRO A 336 27.19 -15.25 13.21
N ASN A 337 28.44 -14.92 13.58
CA ASN A 337 28.83 -14.69 14.99
C ASN A 337 29.51 -13.34 15.29
N VAL A 338 29.44 -12.35 14.41
CA VAL A 338 29.96 -11.01 14.72
C VAL A 338 28.91 -10.20 15.48
N LYS A 339 29.16 -9.92 16.77
CA LYS A 339 28.39 -8.95 17.58
C LYS A 339 28.34 -7.61 16.84
N ARG A 340 27.19 -7.29 16.24
CA ARG A 340 26.95 -6.00 15.57
C ARG A 340 27.01 -4.88 16.62
N GLY A 341 27.99 -3.99 16.48
CA GLY A 341 28.02 -2.72 17.22
C GLY A 341 26.79 -1.89 16.88
N ILE A 342 26.13 -1.36 17.90
CA ILE A 342 24.96 -0.49 17.79
C ILE A 342 25.38 0.76 17.01
N ILE A 343 24.92 0.88 15.76
CA ILE A 343 24.99 2.13 15.02
C ILE A 343 23.87 3.03 15.58
N THR A 344 24.21 3.89 16.53
CA THR A 344 23.35 5.00 16.93
C THR A 344 23.34 6.04 15.81
N PHE A 345 22.20 6.20 15.14
CA PHE A 345 21.94 7.36 14.31
C PHE A 345 21.82 8.59 15.22
N ARG A 346 22.75 9.53 15.06
CA ARG A 346 22.71 10.83 15.73
C ARG A 346 21.57 11.63 15.09
N ASN A 347 20.47 11.80 15.84
CA ASN A 347 19.41 12.74 15.46
C ASN A 347 19.99 14.15 15.35
N ALA A 348 20.14 14.65 14.12
CA ALA A 348 20.40 16.05 13.86
C ALA A 348 19.08 16.82 14.05
N ASN A 349 19.07 17.67 15.07
CA ASN A 349 17.97 18.57 15.37
C ASN A 349 17.65 19.46 14.15
N LYS A 350 16.37 19.48 13.77
CA LYS A 350 15.78 20.42 12.83
C LYS A 350 15.68 21.80 13.48
N GLU A 351 16.53 22.73 13.07
CA GLU A 351 16.17 24.15 13.12
C GLU A 351 15.36 24.52 11.88
N LYS A 352 14.18 25.08 12.14
CA LYS A 352 13.25 25.60 11.14
C LYS A 352 13.85 26.83 10.46
N LYS A 353 13.85 26.86 9.13
CA LYS A 353 13.72 28.11 8.38
C LYS A 353 13.03 27.89 7.04
N ASP A 354 12.18 28.85 6.73
CA ASP A 354 11.16 28.87 5.70
C ASP A 354 11.70 28.94 4.26
N ASN A 355 10.77 28.71 3.34
CA ASN A 355 10.77 29.11 1.93
C ASN A 355 11.78 28.42 1.01
N ASN A 356 11.32 27.47 0.20
CA ASN A 356 10.78 27.75 -1.14
C ASN A 356 10.42 26.42 -1.81
N GLY A 357 9.26 26.36 -2.48
CA GLY A 357 8.79 25.16 -3.17
C GLY A 357 9.63 24.88 -4.42
N GLY A 358 10.57 23.94 -4.31
CA GLY A 358 11.21 23.30 -5.44
C GLY A 358 10.84 21.83 -5.43
N ASN A 359 10.12 21.37 -6.47
CA ASN A 359 9.94 19.95 -6.76
C ASN A 359 11.32 19.30 -6.82
N ILE A 360 11.69 18.53 -5.79
CA ILE A 360 12.81 17.60 -5.86
C ILE A 360 12.29 16.40 -6.64
N GLU A 361 12.39 16.50 -7.96
CA GLU A 361 12.32 15.36 -8.85
C GLU A 361 13.50 14.46 -8.45
N CYS A 362 13.19 13.33 -7.80
CA CYS A 362 14.18 12.29 -7.58
C CYS A 362 14.60 11.76 -8.95
N ILE A 363 15.67 12.35 -9.50
CA ILE A 363 16.38 11.82 -10.66
C ILE A 363 16.93 10.47 -10.21
N LYS A 364 16.19 9.41 -10.50
CA LYS A 364 16.69 8.05 -10.43
C LYS A 364 17.83 7.96 -11.47
N PRO A 365 19.01 7.45 -11.10
CA PRO A 365 20.01 7.14 -12.10
C PRO A 365 19.40 6.12 -13.07
N ASN A 366 19.34 6.47 -14.35
CA ASN A 366 19.06 5.53 -15.43
C ASN A 366 20.27 4.60 -15.56
N ASP A 367 20.43 3.67 -14.61
CA ASP A 367 21.23 2.49 -14.82
C ASP A 367 20.47 1.67 -15.86
N LYS A 368 20.84 1.85 -17.13
CA LYS A 368 20.45 0.93 -18.19
C LYS A 368 20.82 -0.45 -17.69
N ARG A 369 19.81 -1.27 -17.36
CA ARG A 369 19.97 -2.68 -16.99
C ARG A 369 20.94 -3.27 -17.99
N LEU A 370 22.18 -3.54 -17.57
CA LEU A 370 23.15 -4.22 -18.40
C LEU A 370 22.56 -5.62 -18.55
N CYS A 371 21.78 -5.80 -19.61
CA CYS A 371 21.42 -7.11 -20.12
C CYS A 371 22.73 -7.77 -20.51
N CYS A 372 23.34 -8.47 -19.56
CA CYS A 372 24.53 -9.25 -19.79
C CYS A 372 24.13 -10.29 -20.83
N LYS A 373 24.58 -10.08 -22.07
CA LYS A 373 24.58 -11.10 -23.11
C LYS A 373 25.55 -12.18 -22.66
N THR A 374 25.11 -13.06 -21.75
CA THR A 374 25.86 -14.24 -21.37
C THR A 374 26.08 -15.08 -22.63
N LEU A 375 27.34 -15.40 -22.90
CA LEU A 375 27.70 -16.29 -23.98
C LEU A 375 27.11 -17.68 -23.67
N PRO A 376 26.50 -18.37 -24.65
CA PRO A 376 25.99 -19.75 -24.46
C PRO A 376 27.04 -20.69 -23.85
N GLU A 377 28.31 -20.43 -24.13
CA GLU A 377 29.48 -21.15 -23.61
C GLU A 377 29.56 -21.17 -22.08
N ALA A 378 29.02 -20.17 -21.37
CA ALA A 378 29.07 -20.11 -19.90
C ALA A 378 28.20 -21.18 -19.21
N PHE A 379 27.26 -21.78 -19.94
CA PHE A 379 26.32 -22.79 -19.42
C PHE A 379 26.69 -24.22 -19.78
N SER A 380 27.76 -24.42 -20.54
CA SER A 380 28.22 -25.72 -21.01
C SER A 380 29.53 -26.12 -20.31
N PHE A 381 29.55 -27.32 -19.73
CA PHE A 381 30.69 -27.84 -18.98
C PHE A 381 31.29 -29.07 -19.65
N PRO A 382 32.61 -29.29 -19.56
CA PRO A 382 33.20 -30.59 -19.83
C PRO A 382 32.57 -31.66 -18.93
N SER A 383 32.46 -32.90 -19.43
CA SER A 383 31.90 -34.02 -18.67
C SER A 383 32.63 -34.33 -17.35
N THR A 384 33.88 -33.90 -17.25
CA THR A 384 34.73 -33.99 -16.06
C THR A 384 34.45 -32.93 -15.01
N GLU A 385 33.79 -31.83 -15.39
CA GLU A 385 33.50 -30.69 -14.53
C GLU A 385 32.06 -30.79 -14.02
N LYS A 386 31.91 -31.53 -12.92
CA LYS A 386 30.64 -31.69 -12.20
C LYS A 386 30.77 -31.12 -10.79
N PRO A 387 29.65 -30.73 -10.16
CA PRO A 387 29.63 -30.48 -8.73
C PRO A 387 30.32 -31.62 -7.99
N SER A 388 31.21 -31.27 -7.08
CA SER A 388 32.06 -32.23 -6.37
C SER A 388 32.46 -31.65 -5.02
N LEU A 389 33.07 -32.47 -4.17
CA LEU A 389 33.60 -32.01 -2.90
C LEU A 389 34.67 -30.91 -3.06
N GLN A 390 35.46 -30.96 -4.15
CA GLN A 390 36.48 -29.94 -4.44
C GLN A 390 35.87 -28.67 -5.03
N ASN A 391 34.78 -28.80 -5.80
CA ASN A 391 34.06 -27.69 -6.42
C ASN A 391 32.57 -27.71 -6.02
N PRO A 392 32.25 -27.44 -4.73
CA PRO A 392 30.90 -27.60 -4.20
C PRO A 392 29.98 -26.43 -4.54
N THR A 393 30.53 -25.24 -4.75
CA THR A 393 29.76 -24.01 -5.02
C THR A 393 29.57 -23.81 -6.52
N TRP A 394 28.39 -23.47 -6.97
CA TRP A 394 28.07 -23.19 -8.35
C TRP A 394 27.27 -21.90 -8.43
N ASN A 395 27.52 -21.14 -9.49
CA ASN A 395 26.71 -19.97 -9.77
C ASN A 395 25.53 -20.37 -10.63
N TYR A 396 24.43 -19.66 -10.51
CA TYR A 396 23.27 -19.85 -11.36
C TYR A 396 22.57 -18.53 -11.63
N ARG A 397 21.87 -18.51 -12.77
CA ARG A 397 20.83 -17.53 -13.07
C ARG A 397 19.48 -18.20 -12.98
N TRP A 398 18.44 -17.41 -12.78
CA TRP A 398 17.10 -17.93 -12.75
C TRP A 398 16.15 -17.08 -13.56
N LEU A 399 15.16 -17.73 -14.17
CA LEU A 399 14.02 -17.10 -14.86
C LEU A 399 12.75 -17.65 -14.23
N GLY A 400 11.79 -16.80 -13.91
CA GLY A 400 10.58 -17.25 -13.24
C GLY A 400 9.39 -16.34 -13.48
N GLU A 401 8.31 -16.67 -12.82
CA GLU A 401 7.05 -15.93 -12.85
C GLU A 401 6.44 -15.89 -11.45
N TYR A 402 5.68 -14.82 -11.19
CA TYR A 402 4.88 -14.72 -9.99
C TYR A 402 3.57 -15.49 -10.16
N LYS A 403 3.16 -16.24 -9.14
CA LYS A 403 1.88 -16.97 -9.20
C LYS A 403 0.64 -16.08 -9.09
N ILE A 404 0.78 -14.83 -8.61
CA ILE A 404 -0.37 -13.94 -8.39
C ILE A 404 -0.87 -13.32 -9.70
N ASP A 405 0.05 -12.89 -10.55
CA ASP A 405 -0.23 -12.10 -11.75
C ASP A 405 0.43 -12.68 -13.01
N SER A 406 1.18 -13.77 -12.89
CA SER A 406 1.95 -14.39 -13.99
C SER A 406 2.91 -13.41 -14.66
N GLU A 407 3.33 -12.36 -13.96
CA GLU A 407 4.29 -11.42 -14.52
C GLU A 407 5.68 -12.07 -14.61
N PRO A 408 6.32 -12.03 -15.81
CA PRO A 408 7.64 -12.59 -16.00
C PRO A 408 8.66 -11.78 -15.19
N VAL A 409 9.57 -12.50 -14.56
CA VAL A 409 10.59 -11.93 -13.72
C VAL A 409 11.90 -11.81 -14.51
N PRO A 410 12.45 -10.59 -14.70
CA PRO A 410 13.71 -10.42 -15.39
C PRO A 410 14.86 -11.05 -14.59
N GLY A 411 15.32 -12.21 -15.06
CA GLY A 411 16.39 -12.99 -14.46
C GLY A 411 17.77 -12.42 -14.72
N GLN A 412 18.17 -11.40 -13.96
CA GLN A 412 19.50 -10.79 -14.10
C GLN A 412 20.41 -10.99 -12.88
N HIS A 413 19.89 -11.59 -11.81
CA HIS A 413 20.67 -11.75 -10.58
C HIS A 413 21.52 -13.01 -10.59
N PHE A 414 22.80 -12.79 -10.31
CA PHE A 414 23.79 -13.83 -10.17
C PHE A 414 23.70 -14.40 -8.76
N CYS A 415 23.22 -15.63 -8.66
CA CYS A 415 23.02 -16.33 -7.41
C CYS A 415 24.06 -17.45 -7.27
N SER A 416 24.25 -17.94 -6.04
CA SER A 416 25.15 -19.05 -5.77
C SER A 416 24.47 -20.13 -4.94
N ILE A 417 24.86 -21.37 -5.18
CA ILE A 417 24.40 -22.56 -4.46
C ILE A 417 25.60 -23.44 -4.16
N THR A 418 25.69 -23.95 -2.94
CA THR A 418 26.80 -24.77 -2.45
C THR A 418 26.27 -26.11 -2.00
N PHE A 419 26.69 -27.17 -2.68
CA PHE A 419 26.38 -28.55 -2.34
C PHE A 419 27.32 -29.03 -1.23
N SER A 420 26.81 -29.81 -0.29
CA SER A 420 27.53 -30.21 0.91
C SER A 420 27.34 -31.69 1.21
N GLU A 421 28.11 -32.17 2.17
CA GLU A 421 28.09 -33.57 2.57
C GLU A 421 26.76 -33.98 3.24
N PRO A 422 26.44 -35.29 3.22
CA PRO A 422 27.17 -36.36 2.52
C PRO A 422 26.88 -36.37 1.02
N LEU A 423 27.89 -36.64 0.18
CA LEU A 423 27.74 -36.92 -1.26
C LEU A 423 27.00 -35.84 -2.10
N GLY A 424 26.94 -34.60 -1.63
CA GLY A 424 26.18 -33.56 -2.31
C GLY A 424 24.67 -33.67 -2.11
N THR A 425 24.20 -34.28 -1.01
CA THR A 425 22.75 -34.44 -0.68
C THR A 425 22.19 -33.30 0.15
N THR A 426 23.03 -32.37 0.59
CA THR A 426 22.60 -31.12 1.24
C THR A 426 23.05 -29.93 0.42
N LEU A 427 22.34 -28.82 0.50
CA LEU A 427 22.75 -27.57 -0.16
C LEU A 427 22.42 -26.33 0.66
N THR A 428 23.15 -25.26 0.38
CA THR A 428 22.84 -23.90 0.84
C THR A 428 22.94 -22.95 -0.34
N GLY A 429 21.96 -22.09 -0.55
CA GLY A 429 21.95 -21.17 -1.67
C GLY A 429 21.47 -19.78 -1.30
N THR A 430 21.64 -18.87 -2.25
CA THR A 430 21.17 -17.49 -2.19
C THR A 430 20.15 -17.29 -3.30
N PHE A 431 18.97 -16.76 -2.96
CA PHE A 431 17.94 -16.43 -3.93
C PHE A 431 17.60 -14.95 -3.79
N GLY A 432 17.79 -14.20 -4.87
CA GLY A 432 17.67 -12.75 -4.81
C GLY A 432 17.27 -12.12 -6.13
N GLY A 433 16.85 -10.87 -6.00
CA GLY A 433 16.75 -9.92 -7.09
C GLY A 433 16.01 -8.65 -6.73
N ASP A 434 16.06 -7.64 -7.62
CA ASP A 434 15.38 -6.33 -7.50
C ASP A 434 13.84 -6.42 -7.42
N LEU A 435 13.36 -7.65 -7.50
CA LEU A 435 11.98 -8.12 -7.58
C LEU A 435 11.11 -7.75 -6.41
N TYR A 436 11.69 -7.67 -5.22
CA TYR A 436 10.99 -7.21 -4.04
C TYR A 436 11.70 -5.98 -3.49
N ARG A 437 11.12 -4.79 -3.73
CA ARG A 437 11.49 -3.58 -2.97
C ARG A 437 11.40 -3.79 -1.44
N THR A 438 10.67 -4.82 -1.01
CA THR A 438 10.51 -5.23 0.38
C THR A 438 11.64 -6.13 0.89
N TRP A 439 12.36 -6.85 0.03
CA TRP A 439 13.47 -7.70 0.45
C TRP A 439 14.73 -6.83 0.45
N LYS A 440 15.27 -6.59 1.64
CA LYS A 440 16.43 -5.71 1.80
C LYS A 440 17.76 -6.41 1.48
N GLU A 441 17.77 -7.73 1.48
CA GLU A 441 18.96 -8.58 1.38
C GLU A 441 18.59 -9.85 0.60
N ASP A 442 19.57 -10.48 -0.06
CA ASP A 442 19.39 -11.78 -0.71
C ASP A 442 18.93 -12.83 0.30
N MET A 443 17.94 -13.65 -0.08
CA MET A 443 17.43 -14.70 0.79
C MET A 443 18.39 -15.87 0.82
N VAL A 444 18.65 -16.41 2.01
CA VAL A 444 19.44 -17.63 2.17
C VAL A 444 18.46 -18.81 2.31
N PHE A 445 18.66 -19.83 1.50
CA PHE A 445 17.90 -21.08 1.59
C PHE A 445 18.83 -22.27 1.85
N THR A 446 18.27 -23.30 2.45
CA THR A 446 18.91 -24.61 2.62
C THR A 446 18.09 -25.66 1.89
N GLY A 447 18.71 -26.80 1.58
CA GLY A 447 18.01 -27.86 0.88
C GLY A 447 18.56 -29.24 1.22
N ILE A 448 17.67 -30.22 1.13
CA ILE A 448 17.97 -31.63 1.36
C ILE A 448 17.42 -32.43 0.17
N LYS A 449 18.24 -33.32 -0.38
CA LYS A 449 17.87 -34.18 -1.51
C LYS A 449 16.93 -35.27 -1.00
N VAL A 450 15.74 -35.38 -1.58
CA VAL A 450 14.66 -36.30 -1.17
C VAL A 450 14.28 -37.30 -2.27
N GLY A 451 14.83 -37.15 -3.48
CA GLY A 451 14.61 -38.07 -4.59
C GLY A 451 15.81 -38.16 -5.52
N VAL A 452 15.96 -39.30 -6.18
CA VAL A 452 16.99 -39.52 -7.21
C VAL A 452 16.55 -38.87 -8.54
N GLY A 453 17.52 -38.42 -9.35
CA GLY A 453 17.31 -37.83 -10.68
C GLY A 453 16.23 -38.54 -11.50
N SER A 454 15.16 -37.81 -11.82
CA SER A 454 14.20 -38.20 -12.86
C SER A 454 14.34 -37.29 -14.07
N ALA A 455 13.94 -37.78 -15.25
CA ALA A 455 13.94 -36.97 -16.46
C ALA A 455 13.09 -35.69 -16.26
N PRO A 456 13.44 -34.59 -16.94
CA PRO A 456 12.62 -33.37 -16.90
C PRO A 456 11.23 -33.67 -17.46
N SER A 457 10.22 -33.02 -16.88
CA SER A 457 8.81 -33.19 -17.27
C SER A 457 8.50 -32.59 -18.66
N TYR A 458 9.36 -31.72 -19.15
CA TYR A 458 9.30 -31.05 -20.44
C TYR A 458 10.71 -30.79 -20.98
N ASP A 459 10.80 -30.26 -22.20
CA ASP A 459 12.05 -29.79 -22.79
C ASP A 459 12.50 -28.50 -22.08
N ILE A 460 13.38 -28.67 -21.09
CA ILE A 460 13.81 -27.59 -20.19
C ILE A 460 14.61 -26.51 -20.93
N GLU A 461 15.31 -26.89 -21.99
CA GLU A 461 16.05 -25.95 -22.82
C GLU A 461 15.08 -25.09 -23.62
N LYS A 462 14.06 -25.70 -24.23
CA LYS A 462 13.00 -24.95 -24.90
C LYS A 462 12.29 -23.99 -23.94
N GLU A 463 11.91 -24.45 -22.75
CA GLU A 463 11.22 -23.61 -21.74
C GLU A 463 12.10 -22.42 -21.30
N TRP A 464 13.41 -22.64 -21.11
CA TRP A 464 14.34 -21.55 -20.81
C TRP A 464 14.35 -20.49 -21.91
N HIS A 465 14.41 -20.90 -23.19
CA HIS A 465 14.39 -19.98 -24.32
C HIS A 465 13.04 -19.26 -24.46
N ASP A 466 11.93 -19.97 -24.27
CA ASP A 466 10.58 -19.40 -24.33
C ASP A 466 10.41 -18.30 -23.25
N ARG A 467 10.84 -18.56 -22.01
CA ARG A 467 10.83 -17.55 -20.93
C ARG A 467 11.76 -16.37 -21.19
N GLN A 468 12.93 -16.64 -21.78
CA GLN A 468 13.88 -15.58 -22.13
C GLN A 468 13.29 -14.64 -23.21
N ASN A 469 12.58 -15.18 -24.20
CA ASN A 469 11.94 -14.37 -25.26
C ASN A 469 10.82 -13.48 -24.72
N ILE A 470 10.00 -13.98 -23.79
CA ILE A 470 8.92 -13.21 -23.15
C ILE A 470 9.47 -11.94 -22.49
N ILE A 471 10.60 -12.05 -21.79
CA ILE A 471 11.22 -10.90 -21.11
C ILE A 471 11.72 -9.85 -22.10
N TYR A 472 12.30 -10.28 -23.23
CA TYR A 472 12.78 -9.34 -24.26
C TYR A 472 11.65 -8.59 -24.94
N ASP A 473 10.51 -9.24 -25.20
CA ASP A 473 9.36 -8.59 -25.82
C ASP A 473 8.71 -7.56 -24.89
N SER A 474 8.73 -7.80 -23.57
CA SER A 474 8.24 -6.82 -22.58
C SER A 474 9.11 -5.57 -22.47
N ASP A 475 10.44 -5.71 -22.58
CA ASP A 475 11.38 -4.57 -22.48
C ASP A 475 11.38 -3.67 -23.74
N ILE A 476 10.73 -4.07 -24.84
CA ILE A 476 10.65 -3.30 -26.09
C ILE A 476 9.39 -2.41 -26.16
N GLN A 477 8.39 -2.65 -25.32
CA GLN A 477 7.09 -1.94 -25.36
C GLN A 477 6.97 -0.75 -24.40
N ASP A 478 7.93 -0.57 -23.49
CA ASP A 478 8.08 0.60 -22.60
C ASP A 478 9.19 1.55 -23.08
#